data_AF-A0A848U4K9-F1
#
_entry.id   AF-A0A848U4K9-F1
#
_cell.length_a   1.000
_cell.length_b   1.000
_cell.length_c   1.000
_cell.angle_alpha   90.00
_cell.angle_beta   90.00
_cell.angle_gamma   90.00
#
_symmetry.space_group_name_H-M   'P 1'
#
loop_
_entity.id
_entity.type
_entity.pdbx_description
1 polymer ?
#
loop_
_entity_poly.entity_id
_entity_poly.type
_entity_poly.pdbx_seq_one_letter_code
_entity_poly.pdbx_strand_id
1 'polypeptide(L)'
;MSNDIHHQAILTSLIPMFKKAEEEKLWFFHHSSTGEEIWCSPEYLKREQANGKLILAPEHWQLRNPVGYLTHIISEVTARIDEYNTLAKRLGYTETIALVSHSTHPADQH
;
A
#
# COMPACT_ATOMS: atom_id res chain seq x y z
N MET A 1 9.88 -7.37 32.09
CA MET A 1 11.33 -7.30 31.82
C MET A 1 11.75 -8.02 30.54
N SER A 2 11.19 -9.19 30.17
CA SER A 2 11.60 -9.88 28.91
C SER A 2 11.01 -9.28 27.63
N ASN A 3 9.77 -8.76 27.65
CA ASN A 3 9.10 -8.24 26.45
C ASN A 3 9.68 -6.89 25.99
N ASP A 4 10.07 -6.02 26.92
CA ASP A 4 10.60 -4.69 26.60
C ASP A 4 11.95 -4.75 25.88
N ILE A 5 12.82 -5.69 26.28
CA ILE A 5 14.11 -5.92 25.62
C ILE A 5 13.89 -6.44 24.20
N HIS A 6 12.91 -7.33 24.02
CA HIS A 6 12.59 -7.89 22.71
C HIS A 6 12.00 -6.84 21.76
N HIS A 7 11.13 -5.96 22.27
CA HIS A 7 10.59 -4.83 21.51
C HIS A 7 11.70 -3.85 21.10
N GLN A 8 12.59 -3.50 22.03
CA GLN A 8 13.70 -2.59 21.74
C GLN A 8 14.66 -3.16 20.69
N ALA A 9 14.90 -4.48 20.72
CA ALA A 9 15.69 -5.16 19.70
C ALA A 9 15.03 -5.08 18.32
N ILE A 10 13.72 -5.30 18.24
CA ILE A 10 12.95 -5.15 16.99
C ILE A 10 13.03 -3.71 16.47
N LEU A 11 12.76 -2.71 17.31
CA LEU A 11 12.82 -1.31 16.91
C LEU A 11 14.21 -0.91 16.40
N THR A 12 15.26 -1.38 17.08
CA THR A 12 16.65 -1.13 16.67
C THR A 12 16.95 -1.77 15.31
N SER A 13 16.46 -2.99 15.08
CA SER A 13 16.64 -3.69 13.80
C SER A 13 15.94 -3.04 12.61
N LEU A 14 14.90 -2.23 12.86
CA LEU A 14 14.15 -1.50 11.83
C LEU A 14 14.79 -0.18 11.40
N ILE A 15 15.72 0.38 12.19
CA ILE A 15 16.41 1.64 11.88
C ILE A 15 16.94 1.71 10.43
N PRO A 16 17.69 0.71 9.92
CA PRO A 16 18.17 0.75 8.53
C PRO A 16 17.03 0.74 7.50
N MET A 17 15.91 0.04 7.78
CA MET A 17 14.75 0.05 6.89
C MET A 17 14.06 1.41 6.87
N PHE A 18 13.94 2.09 8.01
CA PHE A 18 13.39 3.45 8.06
C PHE A 18 14.22 4.42 7.25
N LYS A 19 15.55 4.37 7.38
CA LYS A 19 16.45 5.21 6.60
C LYS A 19 16.25 5.00 5.09
N LYS A 20 16.24 3.73 4.66
CA LYS A 20 15.98 3.38 3.26
C LYS A 20 14.61 3.87 2.78
N ALA A 21 13.58 3.69 3.60
CA ALA A 21 12.23 4.10 3.27
C ALA A 21 12.09 5.63 3.08
N GLU A 22 12.77 6.41 3.91
CA GLU A 22 12.79 7.88 3.81
C GLU A 22 13.60 8.35 2.60
N GLU A 23 14.78 7.76 2.35
CA GLU A 23 15.65 8.10 1.22
C GLU A 23 15.00 7.76 -0.13
N GLU A 24 14.38 6.59 -0.24
CA GLU A 24 13.80 6.07 -1.48
C GLU A 24 12.30 6.36 -1.62
N LYS A 25 11.70 7.10 -0.67
CA LYS A 25 10.25 7.39 -0.60
C LYS A 25 9.37 6.13 -0.65
N LEU A 26 9.81 5.08 0.04
CA LEU A 26 9.09 3.80 0.16
C LEU A 26 8.25 3.75 1.44
N TRP A 27 7.22 2.92 1.42
CA TRP A 27 6.35 2.66 2.56
C TRP A 27 6.52 1.22 3.03
N PHE A 28 6.28 1.02 4.32
CA PHE A 28 6.23 -0.30 4.93
C PHE A 28 4.93 -0.99 4.55
N PHE A 29 5.06 -2.18 3.98
CA PHE A 29 3.96 -3.03 3.55
C PHE A 29 4.04 -4.35 4.30
N HIS A 30 2.92 -4.75 4.88
CA HIS A 30 2.73 -6.08 5.46
C HIS A 30 1.44 -6.68 4.92
N HIS A 31 1.51 -7.95 4.53
CA HIS A 31 0.34 -8.72 4.14
C HIS A 31 0.10 -9.77 5.22
N SER A 32 -1.04 -9.67 5.90
CA SER A 32 -1.40 -10.61 6.95
C SER A 32 -1.78 -11.97 6.34
N SER A 33 -1.74 -13.02 7.15
CA SER A 33 -2.25 -14.34 6.75
C SER A 33 -3.76 -14.36 6.52
N THR A 34 -4.50 -13.35 7.01
CA THR A 34 -5.94 -13.18 6.79
C THR A 34 -6.27 -12.41 5.51
N GLY A 35 -5.26 -11.98 4.75
CA GLY A 35 -5.43 -11.23 3.50
C GLY A 35 -5.56 -9.71 3.68
N GLU A 36 -5.30 -9.20 4.89
CA GLU A 36 -5.31 -7.76 5.15
C GLU A 36 -3.97 -7.13 4.74
N GLU A 37 -4.05 -6.06 3.96
CA GLU A 37 -2.90 -5.26 3.55
C GLU A 37 -2.72 -4.07 4.49
N ILE A 38 -1.57 -4.02 5.16
CA ILE A 38 -1.19 -2.89 6.01
C ILE A 38 -0.13 -2.08 5.28
N TRP A 39 -0.46 -0.82 5.02
CA TRP A 39 0.44 0.18 4.46
C TRP A 39 0.74 1.24 5.51
N CYS A 40 2.02 1.49 5.76
CA CYS A 40 2.46 2.48 6.73
C CYS A 40 3.56 3.36 6.12
N SER A 41 3.33 4.67 6.13
CA SER A 41 4.43 5.62 5.89
C SER A 41 5.46 5.51 7.03
N PRO A 42 6.74 5.87 6.79
CA PRO A 42 7.76 5.87 7.83
C PRO A 42 7.35 6.66 9.09
N GLU A 43 6.78 7.86 8.90
CA GLU A 43 6.31 8.70 10.01
C GLU A 43 5.15 8.07 10.79
N TYR A 44 4.19 7.49 10.07
CA TYR A 44 3.06 6.81 10.67
C TYR A 44 3.52 5.61 11.51
N LEU A 45 4.39 4.76 10.95
CA LEU A 45 4.86 3.57 11.65
C LEU A 45 5.65 3.93 12.91
N LYS A 46 6.53 4.94 12.85
CA LYS A 46 7.24 5.44 14.03
C LYS A 46 6.28 5.87 15.14
N ARG A 47 5.20 6.57 14.80
CA ARG A 47 4.18 7.00 15.76
C ARG A 47 3.43 5.83 16.38
N GLU A 48 3.00 4.85 15.57
CA GLU A 48 2.32 3.66 16.09
C GLU A 48 3.23 2.83 16.99
N GLN A 49 4.51 2.69 16.63
CA GLN A 49 5.52 1.99 17.42
C GLN A 49 5.80 2.68 18.76
N ALA A 50 5.82 4.02 18.79
CA ALA A 50 5.92 4.79 20.04
C ALA A 50 4.72 4.54 20.97
N ASN A 51 3.56 4.19 20.41
CA ASN A 51 2.36 3.81 21.16
C ASN A 51 2.29 2.30 21.48
N GLY A 52 3.37 1.54 21.20
CA GLY A 52 3.43 0.09 21.44
C GLY A 52 2.64 -0.75 20.44
N LYS A 53 2.26 -0.20 19.29
CA LYS A 53 1.53 -0.90 18.22
C LYS A 53 2.47 -1.21 17.05
N LEU A 54 2.08 -2.19 16.22
CA LEU A 54 2.80 -2.57 14.99
C LEU A 54 4.30 -2.85 15.22
N ILE A 55 4.62 -3.48 16.36
CA ILE A 55 5.97 -3.95 16.71
C ILE A 55 6.22 -5.28 16.00
N LEU A 56 6.50 -5.22 14.71
CA LEU A 56 6.82 -6.38 13.88
C LEU A 56 8.30 -6.37 13.50
N ALA A 57 8.90 -7.57 13.45
CA ALA A 57 10.28 -7.75 13.01
C ALA A 57 10.48 -7.33 11.53
N PRO A 58 11.70 -6.94 11.12
CA PRO A 58 12.03 -6.56 9.75
C PRO A 58 11.55 -7.54 8.68
N GLU A 59 11.66 -8.86 8.94
CA GLU A 59 11.22 -9.93 8.03
C GLU A 59 9.72 -9.94 7.71
N HIS A 60 8.90 -9.27 8.53
CA HIS A 60 7.47 -9.12 8.28
C HIS A 60 7.13 -7.88 7.45
N TRP A 61 8.11 -7.01 7.20
CA TRP A 61 7.93 -5.79 6.42
C TRP A 61 8.57 -5.91 5.05
N GLN A 62 7.88 -5.37 4.05
CA GLN A 62 8.43 -5.10 2.74
C GLN A 62 8.43 -3.59 2.52
N LEU A 63 9.47 -3.06 1.88
CA LEU A 63 9.46 -1.66 1.44
C LEU A 63 8.95 -1.59 0.00
N ARG A 64 7.85 -0.87 -0.21
CA ARG A 64 7.20 -0.74 -1.51
C ARG A 64 6.93 0.72 -1.86
N ASN A 65 6.93 1.02 -3.16
CA ASN A 65 6.56 2.35 -3.64
C ASN A 65 5.02 2.45 -3.69
N PRO A 66 4.39 3.30 -2.87
CA PRO A 66 2.92 3.39 -2.83
C PRO A 66 2.35 3.95 -4.14
N VAL A 67 3.03 4.89 -4.80
CA VAL A 67 2.59 5.45 -6.08
C VAL A 67 2.63 4.39 -7.17
N GLY A 68 3.72 3.61 -7.22
CA GLY A 68 3.85 2.49 -8.16
C GLY A 68 2.74 1.46 -7.96
N TYR A 69 2.37 1.18 -6.71
CA TYR A 69 1.27 0.28 -6.39
C TYR A 69 -0.09 0.81 -6.86
N LEU A 70 -0.39 2.10 -6.62
CA LEU A 70 -1.62 2.72 -7.11
C LEU A 70 -1.73 2.68 -8.63
N THR A 71 -0.64 2.99 -9.34
CA THR A 71 -0.60 2.90 -10.81
C THR A 71 -0.85 1.47 -11.29
N HIS A 72 -0.27 0.48 -10.61
CA HIS A 72 -0.51 -0.93 -10.92
C HIS A 72 -1.99 -1.30 -10.74
N ILE A 73 -2.62 -0.93 -9.63
CA ILE A 73 -4.06 -1.17 -9.40
C ILE A 73 -4.92 -0.54 -10.52
N ILE A 74 -4.65 0.72 -10.90
CA ILE A 74 -5.39 1.39 -11.97
C ILE A 74 -5.26 0.60 -13.29
N SER A 75 -4.04 0.14 -13.61
CA SER A 75 -3.78 -0.65 -14.79
C SER A 75 -4.54 -1.98 -14.78
N GLU A 76 -4.56 -2.69 -13.65
CA GLU A 76 -5.28 -3.95 -13.51
C GLU A 76 -6.79 -3.77 -13.64
N VAL A 77 -7.35 -2.77 -12.95
CA VAL A 77 -8.79 -2.45 -13.02
C VAL A 77 -9.19 -2.08 -14.44
N THR A 78 -8.38 -1.28 -15.13
CA THR A 78 -8.63 -0.89 -16.53
C THR A 78 -8.67 -2.12 -17.43
N ALA A 79 -7.68 -3.01 -17.31
CA ALA A 79 -7.64 -4.25 -18.10
C ALA A 79 -8.86 -5.15 -17.84
N ARG A 80 -9.33 -5.23 -16.58
CA ARG A 80 -10.54 -5.99 -16.22
C ARG A 80 -11.82 -5.36 -16.76
N ILE A 81 -11.92 -4.04 -16.77
CA ILE A 81 -13.05 -3.33 -17.39
C ILE A 81 -13.07 -3.58 -18.89
N ASP A 82 -11.92 -3.54 -19.57
CA ASP A 82 -11.82 -3.81 -21.00
C ASP A 82 -12.22 -5.25 -21.35
N GLU A 83 -11.76 -6.21 -20.54
CA GLU A 83 -12.15 -7.62 -20.63
C GLU A 83 -13.68 -7.78 -20.49
N TYR A 84 -14.25 -7.18 -19.45
CA TYR A 84 -15.70 -7.19 -19.21
C TYR A 84 -16.47 -6.60 -20.38
N ASN A 85 -16.12 -5.37 -20.81
CA ASN A 85 -16.83 -4.65 -21.87
C ASN A 85 -16.75 -5.41 -23.20
N THR A 86 -15.61 -6.06 -23.48
CA THR A 86 -15.44 -6.91 -24.66
C THR A 86 -16.39 -8.11 -24.64
N LEU A 87 -16.51 -8.78 -23.50
CA LEU A 87 -17.43 -9.91 -23.34
C LEU A 87 -18.90 -9.47 -23.37
N ALA A 88 -19.25 -8.40 -22.68
CA ALA A 88 -20.59 -7.82 -22.66
C ALA A 88 -21.08 -7.49 -24.07
N LYS A 89 -20.22 -6.86 -24.88
CA LYS A 89 -20.51 -6.56 -26.29
C LYS A 89 -20.74 -7.83 -27.11
N ARG A 90 -19.94 -8.89 -26.91
CA ARG A 90 -20.12 -10.18 -27.60
C ARG A 90 -21.45 -10.85 -27.23
N LEU A 91 -21.94 -10.63 -26.01
CA LEU A 91 -23.22 -11.14 -25.52
C LEU A 91 -24.41 -10.25 -25.91
N GLY A 92 -24.18 -9.10 -26.56
CA GLY A 92 -25.23 -8.17 -26.99
C GLY A 92 -25.69 -7.19 -25.90
N TYR A 93 -24.95 -7.08 -24.79
CA TYR A 93 -25.20 -6.05 -23.79
C TYR A 93 -24.75 -4.67 -24.28
N THR A 94 -25.58 -3.66 -24.05
CA THR A 94 -25.32 -2.26 -24.41
C THR A 94 -24.70 -1.46 -23.28
N GLU A 95 -24.76 -1.98 -22.05
CA GLU A 95 -24.20 -1.36 -20.86
C GLU A 95 -22.69 -1.61 -20.78
N THR A 96 -21.92 -0.56 -20.53
CA THR A 96 -20.47 -0.63 -20.34
C THR A 96 -20.07 -0.05 -18.99
N ILE A 97 -18.99 -0.58 -18.44
CA ILE A 97 -18.36 -0.05 -17.23
C ILE A 97 -17.25 0.89 -17.66
N ALA A 98 -17.12 2.03 -16.98
CA ALA A 98 -16.02 2.98 -17.19
C ALA A 98 -15.42 3.38 -15.83
N LEU A 99 -14.09 3.48 -15.79
CA LEU A 99 -13.38 4.03 -14.64
C LEU A 99 -13.44 5.56 -14.72
N VAL A 100 -13.93 6.20 -13.66
CA VAL A 100 -14.01 7.68 -13.58
C VAL A 100 -13.07 8.15 -12.47
N SER A 101 -12.16 9.07 -12.82
CA SER A 101 -11.35 9.79 -11.83
C SER A 101 -12.16 10.98 -11.30
N HIS A 102 -12.35 11.02 -10.00
CA HIS A 102 -12.92 12.17 -9.31
C HIS A 102 -11.80 12.94 -8.61
N SER A 103 -10.89 13.53 -9.39
CA SER A 103 -9.93 14.48 -8.81
C SER A 103 -10.66 15.78 -8.48
N THR A 104 -10.67 16.16 -7.20
CA THR A 104 -11.07 17.51 -6.76
C THR A 104 -9.87 18.46 -6.71
N HIS A 105 -8.73 18.10 -7.31
CA HIS A 105 -7.55 18.95 -7.30
C HIS A 105 -7.77 20.17 -8.22
N PRO A 106 -7.64 21.42 -7.73
CA PRO A 106 -7.89 22.62 -8.53
C PRO A 106 -7.01 22.76 -9.78
N ALA A 107 -5.96 21.93 -9.91
CA ALA A 107 -5.03 21.93 -11.03
C ALA A 107 -5.44 21.00 -12.19
N ASP A 108 -6.43 20.12 -11.99
CA ASP A 108 -6.89 19.16 -13.00
C ASP A 108 -8.05 19.69 -13.87
N GLN A 109 -8.48 20.94 -13.63
CA GLN A 109 -9.43 21.65 -14.49
C GLN A 109 -8.71 22.50 -15.55
N HIS A 110 -7.87 21.92 -16.40
CA HIS A 110 -7.37 22.61 -17.59
C HIS A 110 -7.10 21.66 -18.76
#